data_AF-A0A8T5LBF7-F1
#
_entry.id   AF-A0A8T5LBF7-F1
#
_cell.length_a   1.000
_cell.length_b   1.000
_cell.length_c   1.000
_cell.angle_alpha   90.00
_cell.angle_beta   90.00
_cell.angle_gamma   90.00
#
_symmetry.space_group_name_H-M   'P 1'
#
loop_
_entity.id
_entity.type
_entity.pdbx_description
1 polymer ?
#
loop_
_entity_poly.entity_id
_entity_poly.type
_entity_poly.pdbx_seq_one_letter_code
_entity_poly.pdbx_strand_id
1 'polypeptide(L)'
;MMKATAVANSNIALTKYWGKRDSKLMLPQNGSISMTLDGLNTTTTVEFNPTYENDIVILNDQELTDEKDVGEIIKHLDLIREMAGITERVKVVSKNNFPTAAGLASSASGFAALSFAASKAAGLDFDKKELSMLSRRGSGSASRSIEGGFVEWHRGEREDGTDSFAEQIAPKDHWDFRMVTTIVSIEEKKVKSRAGMAQTLKTCPYYDKWLATVNEDINTVREGIKEKNFTKVGETAEFNSLKMHATMITTKPSI
;
A
#
# COMPACT_ATOMS: atom_id res chain seq x y z
N MET A 1 18.59 12.31 -18.67
CA MET A 1 17.20 12.09 -19.13
C MET A 1 16.37 11.85 -17.88
N MET A 2 15.34 12.67 -17.60
CA MET A 2 14.52 12.55 -16.37
C MET A 2 13.49 11.43 -16.52
N LYS A 3 13.97 10.20 -16.74
CA LYS A 3 13.15 9.03 -17.02
C LYS A 3 13.67 7.81 -16.28
N ALA A 4 12.78 7.09 -15.62
CA ALA A 4 13.10 5.84 -14.96
C ALA A 4 11.93 4.86 -14.99
N THR A 5 12.25 3.58 -14.89
CA THR A 5 11.28 2.49 -14.80
C THR A 5 11.55 1.70 -13.52
N ALA A 6 10.50 1.39 -12.78
CA ALA A 6 10.56 0.54 -11.61
C ALA A 6 9.50 -0.56 -11.69
N VAL A 7 9.79 -1.67 -11.03
CA VAL A 7 8.87 -2.79 -10.84
C VAL A 7 8.67 -2.97 -9.34
N ALA A 8 7.43 -3.08 -8.91
CA ALA A 8 7.09 -3.42 -7.53
C ALA A 8 6.05 -4.53 -7.50
N ASN A 9 6.17 -5.41 -6.50
CA ASN A 9 5.24 -6.51 -6.31
C ASN A 9 4.10 -6.12 -5.38
N SER A 10 2.94 -6.74 -5.56
CA SER A 10 1.83 -6.61 -4.63
C SER A 10 2.14 -7.31 -3.30
N ASN A 11 1.43 -6.95 -2.24
CA ASN A 11 1.54 -7.59 -0.94
C ASN A 11 0.15 -7.90 -0.36
N ILE A 12 0.07 -8.96 0.44
CA ILE A 12 -1.16 -9.36 1.14
C ILE A 12 -0.93 -9.31 2.65
N ALA A 13 -1.80 -8.55 3.32
CA ALA A 13 -1.74 -8.36 4.76
C ALA A 13 -2.13 -9.65 5.52
N LEU A 14 -1.24 -10.12 6.37
CA LEU A 14 -1.48 -11.16 7.37
C LEU A 14 -2.11 -10.55 8.62
N THR A 15 -1.65 -9.36 9.04
CA THR A 15 -2.36 -8.51 10.00
C THR A 15 -2.84 -7.24 9.32
N LYS A 16 -4.13 -6.91 9.50
CA LYS A 16 -4.83 -5.95 8.64
C LYS A 16 -4.57 -4.51 9.05
N TYR A 17 -4.39 -3.67 8.03
CA TYR A 17 -4.49 -2.22 8.14
C TYR A 17 -5.92 -1.79 7.84
N TRP A 18 -6.61 -1.19 8.82
CA TRP A 18 -7.99 -0.72 8.62
C TRP A 18 -8.27 0.53 9.46
N GLY A 19 -7.84 1.69 8.97
CA GLY A 19 -8.08 2.96 9.66
C GLY A 19 -6.93 3.93 9.62
N LYS A 20 -7.23 5.23 9.60
CA LYS A 20 -6.22 6.30 9.57
C LYS A 20 -6.40 7.21 10.78
N ARG A 21 -5.31 7.49 11.48
CA ARG A 21 -5.26 8.59 12.46
C ARG A 21 -5.01 9.94 11.78
N ASP A 22 -4.32 9.92 10.64
CA ASP A 22 -4.09 11.09 9.79
C ASP A 22 -4.30 10.71 8.31
N SER A 23 -5.24 11.37 7.64
CA SER A 23 -5.58 11.10 6.24
C SER A 23 -4.65 11.80 5.24
N LYS A 24 -4.02 12.92 5.62
CA LYS A 24 -3.09 13.71 4.79
C LYS A 24 -1.71 13.06 4.73
N LEU A 25 -1.23 12.59 5.87
CA LEU A 25 0.03 11.86 6.01
C LEU A 25 -0.14 10.35 5.82
N MET A 26 -1.37 9.86 5.71
CA MET A 26 -1.73 8.45 5.57
C MET A 26 -1.21 7.60 6.74
N LEU A 27 -1.27 8.15 7.95
CA LEU A 27 -0.82 7.47 9.17
C LEU A 27 -1.90 6.51 9.67
N PRO A 28 -1.56 5.25 9.99
CA PRO A 28 -2.54 4.25 10.30
C PRO A 28 -2.96 4.31 11.77
N GLN A 29 -4.09 3.71 12.10
CA GLN A 29 -4.49 3.51 13.50
C GLN A 29 -3.65 2.42 14.18
N ASN A 30 -3.18 1.44 13.42
CA ASN A 30 -2.41 0.28 13.87
C ASN A 30 -1.28 -0.07 12.89
N GLY A 31 -0.28 -0.83 13.36
CA GLY A 31 0.71 -1.44 12.48
C GLY A 31 0.11 -2.57 11.65
N SER A 32 0.86 -3.13 10.70
CA SER A 32 0.38 -4.26 9.90
C SER A 32 1.52 -5.07 9.32
N ILE A 33 1.33 -6.36 9.13
CA ILE A 33 2.31 -7.27 8.54
C ILE A 33 1.74 -7.82 7.24
N SER A 34 2.55 -7.88 6.19
CA SER A 34 2.19 -8.49 4.91
C SER A 34 3.27 -9.42 4.39
N MET A 35 2.87 -10.31 3.49
CA MET A 35 3.78 -11.04 2.61
C MET A 35 3.79 -10.36 1.24
N THR A 36 4.97 -10.02 0.73
CA THR A 36 5.17 -9.58 -0.65
C THR A 36 5.06 -10.78 -1.57
N LEU A 37 4.23 -10.67 -2.61
CA LEU A 37 3.94 -11.78 -3.51
C LEU A 37 4.98 -11.87 -4.62
N ASP A 38 5.23 -13.10 -5.07
CA ASP A 38 5.91 -13.32 -6.33
C ASP A 38 4.90 -13.38 -7.49
N GLY A 39 5.32 -12.98 -8.68
CA GLY A 39 4.51 -13.08 -9.89
C GLY A 39 3.37 -12.06 -10.07
N LEU A 40 2.99 -11.28 -9.06
CA LEU A 40 2.02 -10.18 -9.18
C LEU A 40 2.73 -8.83 -9.08
N ASN A 41 3.04 -8.23 -10.23
CA ASN A 41 3.84 -7.02 -10.30
C ASN A 41 3.16 -5.88 -11.09
N THR A 42 3.55 -4.67 -10.72
CA THR A 42 3.28 -3.45 -11.46
C THR A 42 4.60 -2.90 -11.98
N THR A 43 4.66 -2.67 -13.29
CA THR A 43 5.77 -1.96 -13.93
C THR A 43 5.34 -0.53 -14.22
N THR A 44 6.07 0.45 -13.71
CA THR A 44 5.78 1.87 -13.91
C THR A 44 6.99 2.58 -14.48
N THR A 45 6.79 3.29 -15.58
CA THR A 45 7.76 4.22 -16.17
C THR A 45 7.28 5.64 -15.94
N VAL A 46 8.17 6.50 -15.45
CA VAL A 46 7.93 7.92 -15.21
C VAL A 46 8.92 8.73 -16.02
N GLU A 47 8.43 9.75 -16.71
CA GLU A 47 9.23 10.69 -17.49
C GLU A 47 8.78 12.13 -17.21
N PHE A 48 9.67 12.95 -16.64
CA PHE A 48 9.46 14.39 -16.54
C PHE A 48 10.03 15.07 -17.78
N ASN A 49 9.25 15.94 -18.42
CA ASN A 49 9.66 16.62 -19.64
C ASN A 49 9.04 18.03 -19.74
N PRO A 50 9.84 19.09 -19.96
CA PRO A 50 9.33 20.45 -20.10
C PRO A 50 8.49 20.66 -21.37
N THR A 51 8.54 19.75 -22.36
CA THR A 51 7.73 19.86 -23.58
C THR A 51 6.32 19.32 -23.43
N TYR A 52 5.99 18.66 -22.31
CA TYR A 52 4.62 18.22 -22.05
C TYR A 52 3.78 19.41 -21.55
N GLU A 53 2.62 19.63 -22.18
CA GLU A 53 1.69 20.69 -21.78
C GLU A 53 0.89 20.32 -20.52
N ASN A 54 0.58 19.03 -20.37
CA ASN A 54 -0.21 18.46 -19.28
C ASN A 54 0.44 17.20 -18.72
N ASP A 55 0.04 16.82 -17.51
CA ASP A 55 0.39 15.53 -16.93
C ASP A 55 -0.43 14.42 -17.60
N ILE A 56 0.23 13.33 -17.99
CA ILE A 56 -0.37 12.21 -18.72
C ILE A 56 -0.21 10.95 -17.87
N VAL A 57 -1.30 10.26 -17.58
CA VAL A 57 -1.28 9.00 -16.82
C VAL A 57 -1.95 7.90 -17.63
N ILE A 58 -1.18 6.87 -17.96
CA ILE A 58 -1.63 5.69 -18.69
C ILE A 58 -1.52 4.48 -17.77
N LEU A 59 -2.63 3.78 -17.55
CA LEU A 59 -2.71 2.55 -16.77
C LEU A 59 -3.28 1.43 -17.64
N ASN A 60 -2.54 0.32 -17.77
CA ASN A 60 -2.95 -0.84 -18.58
C ASN A 60 -3.38 -0.46 -20.01
N ASP A 61 -2.53 0.32 -20.68
CA ASP A 61 -2.73 0.75 -22.06
C ASP A 61 -3.95 1.70 -22.27
N GLN A 62 -4.56 2.18 -21.18
CA GLN A 62 -5.64 3.18 -21.19
C GLN A 62 -5.19 4.46 -20.50
N GLU A 63 -5.40 5.60 -21.16
CA GLU A 63 -5.21 6.90 -20.54
C GLU A 63 -6.32 7.15 -19.52
N LEU A 64 -5.94 7.51 -18.30
CA LEU A 64 -6.88 7.86 -17.25
C LEU A 64 -7.32 9.31 -17.47
N THR A 65 -8.62 9.51 -17.63
CA THR A 65 -9.23 10.83 -17.80
C THR A 65 -10.15 11.22 -16.64
N ASP A 66 -10.42 10.29 -15.70
CA ASP A 66 -11.19 10.59 -14.49
C ASP A 66 -10.36 11.48 -13.56
N GLU A 67 -10.89 12.68 -13.27
CA GLU A 67 -10.19 13.68 -12.47
C GLU A 67 -9.81 13.19 -11.07
N LYS A 68 -10.58 12.26 -10.47
CA LYS A 68 -10.27 11.74 -9.14
C LYS A 68 -9.12 10.76 -9.20
N ASP A 69 -9.17 9.81 -10.12
CA ASP A 69 -8.13 8.77 -10.24
C ASP A 69 -6.79 9.38 -10.69
N VAL A 70 -6.82 10.31 -11.65
CA VAL A 70 -5.64 11.10 -12.05
C VAL A 70 -5.17 11.98 -10.88
N GLY A 71 -6.10 12.66 -10.21
CA GLY A 71 -5.78 13.61 -9.14
C GLY A 71 -5.04 13.00 -7.95
N GLU A 72 -5.29 11.74 -7.58
CA GLU A 72 -4.53 11.08 -6.51
C GLU A 72 -3.07 10.78 -6.93
N ILE A 73 -2.86 10.39 -8.19
CA ILE A 73 -1.53 10.12 -8.75
C ILE A 73 -0.74 11.43 -8.88
N ILE A 74 -1.37 12.49 -9.42
CA ILE A 74 -0.73 13.80 -9.58
C ILE A 74 -0.37 14.40 -8.21
N LYS A 75 -1.26 14.35 -7.22
CA LYS A 75 -0.94 14.81 -5.85
C LYS A 75 0.28 14.11 -5.26
N HIS A 76 0.47 12.83 -5.55
CA HIS A 76 1.65 12.08 -5.11
C HIS A 76 2.91 12.52 -5.86
N LEU A 77 2.82 12.75 -7.16
CA LEU A 77 3.92 13.26 -7.99
C LEU A 77 4.31 14.69 -7.62
N ASP A 78 3.36 15.53 -7.22
CA ASP A 78 3.62 16.89 -6.76
C ASP A 78 4.49 16.92 -5.50
N LEU A 79 4.34 15.96 -4.58
CA LEU A 79 5.24 15.81 -3.43
C LEU A 79 6.68 15.53 -3.89
N ILE A 80 6.84 14.71 -4.93
CA ILE A 80 8.14 14.34 -5.47
C ILE A 80 8.76 15.52 -6.23
N ARG A 81 7.95 16.28 -6.98
CA ARG A 81 8.36 17.53 -7.63
C ARG A 81 8.88 18.54 -6.62
N GLU A 82 8.14 18.76 -5.54
CA GLU A 82 8.51 19.66 -4.45
C GLU A 82 9.85 19.24 -3.83
N MET A 83 10.02 17.95 -3.51
CA MET A 83 11.27 17.42 -2.96
C MET A 83 12.46 17.55 -3.91
N ALA A 84 12.25 17.42 -5.22
CA ALA A 84 13.29 17.52 -6.24
C ALA A 84 13.54 18.95 -6.74
N GLY A 85 12.68 19.93 -6.40
CA GLY A 85 12.76 21.29 -6.91
C GLY A 85 12.49 21.40 -8.41
N ILE A 86 11.65 20.53 -8.96
CA ILE A 86 11.30 20.49 -10.39
C ILE A 86 9.83 20.90 -10.62
N THR A 87 9.49 21.35 -11.82
CA THR A 87 8.11 21.79 -12.18
C THR A 87 7.58 21.13 -13.45
N GLU A 88 8.40 20.30 -14.07
CA GLU A 88 8.15 19.64 -15.33
C GLU A 88 6.90 18.76 -15.25
N ARG A 89 6.13 18.80 -16.34
CA ARG A 89 5.00 17.91 -16.55
C ARG A 89 5.50 16.49 -16.76
N VAL A 90 4.64 15.53 -16.39
CA VAL A 90 5.03 14.12 -16.26
C VAL A 90 4.18 13.24 -17.15
N LYS A 91 4.83 12.27 -17.78
CA LYS A 91 4.16 11.12 -18.39
C LYS A 91 4.43 9.88 -17.54
N VAL A 92 3.36 9.26 -17.06
CA VAL A 92 3.38 8.00 -16.32
C VAL A 92 2.76 6.92 -17.20
N VAL A 93 3.48 5.82 -17.39
CA VAL A 93 2.96 4.61 -18.03
C VAL A 93 3.11 3.45 -17.06
N SER A 94 2.00 2.91 -16.59
CA SER A 94 1.95 1.83 -15.61
C SER A 94 1.16 0.64 -16.14
N LYS A 95 1.64 -0.58 -15.86
CA LYS A 95 0.99 -1.82 -16.27
C LYS A 95 1.06 -2.86 -15.17
N ASN A 96 -0.09 -3.43 -14.84
CA ASN A 96 -0.22 -4.59 -13.96
C ASN A 96 -0.21 -5.86 -14.80
N ASN A 97 0.46 -6.92 -14.34
CA ASN A 97 0.33 -8.25 -14.94
C ASN A 97 -0.83 -9.07 -14.36
N PHE A 98 -1.74 -8.41 -13.63
CA PHE A 98 -2.90 -9.01 -12.97
C PHE A 98 -4.12 -8.07 -13.03
N PRO A 99 -5.35 -8.58 -12.86
CA PRO A 99 -6.55 -7.74 -12.98
C PRO A 99 -6.61 -6.69 -11.87
N THR A 100 -6.70 -5.40 -12.25
CA THR A 100 -6.70 -4.27 -11.31
C THR A 100 -7.84 -4.34 -10.28
N ALA A 101 -9.00 -4.87 -10.67
CA ALA A 101 -10.21 -4.96 -9.84
C ALA A 101 -10.29 -6.23 -8.96
N ALA A 102 -9.41 -7.22 -9.12
CA ALA A 102 -9.51 -8.52 -8.45
C ALA A 102 -9.16 -8.50 -6.94
N GLY A 103 -9.08 -7.33 -6.31
CA GLY A 103 -8.77 -7.21 -4.88
C GLY A 103 -7.32 -7.56 -4.49
N LEU A 104 -6.43 -7.75 -5.47
CA LEU A 104 -5.02 -8.13 -5.30
C LEU A 104 -4.11 -6.94 -4.94
N ALA A 105 -4.62 -5.98 -4.16
CA ALA A 105 -3.90 -4.78 -3.71
C ALA A 105 -3.10 -4.05 -4.82
N SER A 106 -3.69 -3.88 -6.01
CA SER A 106 -3.07 -3.20 -7.16
C SER A 106 -2.56 -1.79 -6.85
N SER A 107 -3.20 -1.06 -5.93
CA SER A 107 -2.71 0.25 -5.47
C SER A 107 -1.43 0.17 -4.64
N ALA A 108 -1.16 -0.94 -3.96
CA ALA A 108 0.07 -1.11 -3.17
C ALA A 108 1.30 -1.19 -4.08
N SER A 109 1.30 -2.12 -5.04
CA SER A 109 2.36 -2.23 -6.03
C SER A 109 2.43 -1.02 -6.95
N GLY A 110 1.28 -0.46 -7.35
CA GLY A 110 1.20 0.73 -8.19
C GLY A 110 1.90 1.95 -7.59
N PHE A 111 1.56 2.33 -6.35
CA PHE A 111 2.21 3.47 -5.69
C PHE A 111 3.64 3.17 -5.23
N ALA A 112 4.00 1.91 -4.98
CA ALA A 112 5.40 1.54 -4.72
C ALA A 112 6.26 1.74 -5.97
N ALA A 113 5.83 1.19 -7.12
CA ALA A 113 6.51 1.35 -8.40
C ALA A 113 6.54 2.83 -8.85
N LEU A 114 5.43 3.56 -8.66
CA LEU A 114 5.34 4.98 -8.97
C LEU A 114 6.33 5.81 -8.15
N SER A 115 6.35 5.66 -6.81
CA SER A 115 7.30 6.38 -5.97
C SER A 115 8.74 6.12 -6.40
N PHE A 116 9.10 4.86 -6.59
CA PHE A 116 10.48 4.52 -6.90
C PHE A 116 10.92 5.04 -8.28
N ALA A 117 10.10 4.84 -9.31
CA ALA A 117 10.38 5.35 -10.66
C ALA A 117 10.40 6.88 -10.68
N ALA A 118 9.42 7.55 -10.05
CA ALA A 118 9.36 9.00 -10.03
C ALA A 118 10.53 9.63 -9.27
N SER A 119 10.90 9.09 -8.10
CA SER A 119 12.07 9.57 -7.36
C SER A 119 13.35 9.44 -8.19
N LYS A 120 13.59 8.29 -8.83
CA LYS A 120 14.77 8.11 -9.70
C LYS A 120 14.74 9.01 -10.93
N ALA A 121 13.58 9.18 -11.56
CA ALA A 121 13.41 10.07 -12.72
C ALA A 121 13.67 11.55 -12.35
N ALA A 122 13.28 11.95 -11.13
CA ALA A 122 13.50 13.28 -10.58
C ALA A 122 14.92 13.51 -10.01
N GLY A 123 15.80 12.49 -10.05
CA GLY A 123 17.17 12.59 -9.52
C GLY A 123 17.28 12.48 -8.00
N LEU A 124 16.23 12.02 -7.32
CA LEU A 124 16.24 11.75 -5.87
C LEU A 124 16.82 10.35 -5.59
N ASP A 125 17.67 10.26 -4.58
CA ASP A 125 18.27 9.00 -4.12
C ASP A 125 17.83 8.67 -2.70
N PHE A 126 16.61 8.14 -2.60
CA PHE A 126 16.03 7.73 -1.33
C PHE A 126 16.45 6.30 -0.95
N ASP A 127 16.71 6.10 0.33
CA ASP A 127 16.82 4.77 0.89
C ASP A 127 15.44 4.08 0.97
N LYS A 128 15.42 2.81 1.38
CA LYS A 128 14.17 2.04 1.44
C LYS A 128 13.19 2.57 2.47
N LYS A 129 13.67 3.13 3.58
CA LYS A 129 12.82 3.70 4.64
C LYS A 129 12.16 4.98 4.12
N GLU A 130 12.92 5.85 3.47
CA GLU A 130 12.43 7.07 2.83
C GLU A 130 11.43 6.77 1.71
N LEU A 131 11.74 5.80 0.83
CA LEU A 131 10.81 5.33 -0.20
C LEU A 131 9.52 4.75 0.41
N SER A 132 9.63 4.02 1.52
CA SER A 132 8.46 3.48 2.21
C SER A 132 7.56 4.60 2.78
N MET A 133 8.17 5.61 3.42
CA MET A 133 7.45 6.79 3.92
C MET A 133 6.81 7.60 2.77
N LEU A 134 7.50 7.73 1.64
CA LEU A 134 6.95 8.37 0.44
C LEU A 134 5.77 7.58 -0.12
N SER A 135 5.93 6.29 -0.41
CA SER A 135 4.86 5.43 -0.94
C SER A 135 3.63 5.37 -0.05
N ARG A 136 3.80 5.44 1.28
CA ARG A 136 2.70 5.57 2.24
C ARG A 136 1.76 6.73 1.91
N ARG A 137 2.29 7.88 1.46
CA ARG A 137 1.53 9.10 1.15
C ARG A 137 0.56 8.91 -0.01
N GLY A 138 0.92 8.10 -1.00
CA GLY A 138 0.02 7.71 -2.09
C GLY A 138 -0.99 6.65 -1.66
N SER A 139 -0.48 5.53 -1.12
CA SER A 139 -1.30 4.44 -0.58
C SER A 139 -0.61 3.81 0.63
N GLY A 140 -1.31 3.73 1.77
CA GLY A 140 -0.71 3.26 3.03
C GLY A 140 -0.06 1.87 2.90
N SER A 141 -0.72 0.93 2.22
CA SER A 141 -0.20 -0.41 1.96
C SER A 141 0.96 -0.48 0.97
N ALA A 142 1.20 0.57 0.17
CA ALA A 142 2.33 0.63 -0.75
C ALA A 142 3.67 0.72 -0.01
N SER A 143 3.67 1.25 1.22
CA SER A 143 4.85 1.31 2.10
C SER A 143 5.54 -0.07 2.23
N ARG A 144 4.75 -1.14 2.34
CA ARG A 144 5.25 -2.52 2.50
C ARG A 144 5.74 -3.16 1.21
N SER A 145 5.35 -2.63 0.04
CA SER A 145 5.79 -3.13 -1.28
C SER A 145 7.16 -2.61 -1.70
N ILE A 146 7.83 -1.81 -0.86
CA ILE A 146 9.24 -1.42 -1.05
C ILE A 146 10.20 -2.56 -0.70
N GLU A 147 9.77 -3.49 0.15
CA GLU A 147 10.56 -4.64 0.59
C GLU A 147 9.98 -5.99 0.12
N GLY A 148 10.85 -6.99 -0.01
CA GLY A 148 10.46 -8.37 -0.30
C GLY A 148 10.23 -9.20 0.97
N GLY A 149 9.71 -10.42 0.80
CA GLY A 149 9.51 -11.36 1.92
C GLY A 149 8.34 -10.97 2.83
N PHE A 150 8.57 -10.99 4.14
CA PHE A 150 7.61 -10.55 5.14
C PHE A 150 7.96 -9.15 5.61
N VAL A 151 6.99 -8.24 5.59
CA VAL A 151 7.20 -6.81 5.80
C VAL A 151 6.20 -6.29 6.80
N GLU A 152 6.70 -5.59 7.82
CA GLU A 152 5.88 -4.86 8.78
C GLU A 152 5.80 -3.38 8.39
N TRP A 153 4.62 -2.79 8.44
CA TRP A 153 4.44 -1.35 8.47
C TRP A 153 4.21 -0.91 9.91
N HIS A 154 5.16 -0.14 10.43
CA HIS A 154 5.10 0.47 11.74
C HIS A 154 4.07 1.58 11.77
N ARG A 155 3.21 1.57 12.80
CA ARG A 155 2.21 2.61 13.01
C ARG A 155 2.86 4.00 13.15
N GLY A 156 4.00 4.05 13.83
CA GLY A 156 4.57 5.29 14.34
C GLY A 156 3.72 5.93 15.44
N GLU A 157 4.31 6.85 16.17
CA GLU A 157 3.74 7.62 17.25
C GLU A 157 3.87 9.13 17.01
N ARG A 158 4.87 9.54 16.22
CA ARG A 158 5.09 10.95 15.89
C ARG A 158 4.01 11.49 14.96
N GLU A 159 3.65 12.74 15.19
CA GLU A 159 2.64 13.47 14.40
C GLU A 159 3.15 13.79 12.99
N ASP A 160 4.45 14.01 12.83
CA ASP A 160 5.08 14.23 11.52
C ASP A 160 5.17 12.95 10.66
N GLY A 161 4.94 11.78 11.27
CA GLY A 161 4.96 10.49 10.60
C GLY A 161 6.35 9.98 10.23
N THR A 162 7.42 10.56 10.77
CA THR A 162 8.82 10.17 10.48
C THR A 162 9.20 8.78 11.02
N ASP A 163 8.36 8.22 11.88
CA ASP A 163 8.49 6.88 12.46
C ASP A 163 7.43 5.88 11.95
N SER A 164 6.62 6.26 10.94
CA SER A 164 5.68 5.35 10.29
C SER A 164 6.18 4.91 8.92
N PHE A 165 6.95 3.83 8.90
CA PHE A 165 7.58 3.25 7.72
C PHE A 165 7.50 1.73 7.75
N ALA A 166 7.79 1.10 6.62
CA ALA A 166 7.83 -0.34 6.51
C ALA A 166 9.26 -0.88 6.63
N GLU A 167 9.38 -2.06 7.23
CA GLU A 167 10.64 -2.74 7.51
C GLU A 167 10.50 -4.24 7.23
N GLN A 168 11.53 -4.84 6.65
CA GLN A 168 11.56 -6.28 6.40
C GLN A 168 11.72 -7.03 7.72
N ILE A 169 10.78 -7.92 8.02
CA ILE A 169 10.88 -8.90 9.12
C ILE A 169 11.81 -10.03 8.71
N ALA A 170 11.61 -10.57 7.49
CA ALA A 170 12.36 -11.70 6.97
C ALA A 170 12.38 -11.69 5.43
N PRO A 171 13.50 -12.04 4.79
CA PRO A 171 13.61 -12.08 3.33
C PRO A 171 12.81 -13.24 2.72
N LYS A 172 12.66 -13.23 1.39
CA LYS A 172 11.83 -14.20 0.65
C LYS A 172 12.26 -15.67 0.84
N ASP A 173 13.55 -15.89 1.07
CA ASP A 173 14.20 -17.20 1.22
C ASP A 173 14.21 -17.70 2.67
N HIS A 174 13.76 -16.87 3.62
CA HIS A 174 13.64 -17.27 5.02
C HIS A 174 12.70 -18.46 5.20
N TRP A 175 11.52 -18.43 4.58
CA TRP A 175 10.49 -19.44 4.78
C TRP A 175 9.78 -19.78 3.48
N ASP A 176 9.70 -21.08 3.17
CA ASP A 176 8.97 -21.60 2.02
C ASP A 176 7.44 -21.50 2.21
N PHE A 177 6.95 -20.27 2.31
CA PHE A 177 5.54 -19.94 2.50
C PHE A 177 4.90 -19.74 1.12
N ARG A 178 3.67 -20.25 0.94
CA ARG A 178 2.92 -20.15 -0.32
C ARG A 178 1.57 -19.49 -0.07
N MET A 179 1.20 -18.59 -0.97
CA MET A 179 -0.11 -17.96 -0.96
C MET A 179 -0.88 -18.36 -2.22
N VAL A 180 -2.07 -18.90 -2.01
CA VAL A 180 -3.04 -19.15 -3.08
C VAL A 180 -4.10 -18.09 -2.98
N THR A 181 -4.38 -17.37 -4.06
CA THR A 181 -5.44 -16.38 -4.11
C THR A 181 -6.55 -16.83 -5.06
N THR A 182 -7.78 -16.81 -4.57
CA THR A 182 -8.98 -17.13 -5.36
C THR A 182 -9.71 -15.84 -5.69
N ILE A 183 -9.90 -15.58 -6.99
CA ILE A 183 -10.68 -14.44 -7.47
C ILE A 183 -12.15 -14.85 -7.41
N VAL A 184 -12.88 -14.29 -6.45
CA VAL A 184 -14.33 -14.54 -6.29
C VAL A 184 -15.20 -13.57 -7.10
N SER A 185 -14.65 -12.41 -7.47
CA SER A 185 -15.29 -11.42 -8.35
C SER A 185 -14.23 -10.51 -8.97
N ILE A 186 -14.52 -10.03 -10.19
CA ILE A 186 -13.74 -8.99 -10.89
C ILE A 186 -14.49 -7.65 -10.97
N GLU A 187 -15.70 -7.58 -10.39
CA GLU A 187 -16.49 -6.35 -10.37
C GLU A 187 -15.86 -5.32 -9.42
N GLU A 188 -16.03 -4.04 -9.74
CA GLU A 188 -15.58 -2.98 -8.85
C GLU A 188 -16.34 -3.04 -7.52
N LYS A 189 -15.60 -2.85 -6.43
CA LYS A 189 -16.19 -2.79 -5.08
C LYS A 189 -17.12 -1.59 -4.97
N LYS A 190 -18.33 -1.82 -4.47
CA LYS A 190 -19.31 -0.75 -4.17
C LYS A 190 -18.74 0.34 -3.24
N VAL A 191 -17.94 -0.07 -2.25
CA VAL A 191 -17.28 0.86 -1.31
C VAL A 191 -15.77 0.71 -1.44
N LYS A 192 -15.09 1.79 -1.88
CA LYS A 192 -13.62 1.85 -1.94
C LYS A 192 -13.04 1.80 -0.52
N SER A 193 -11.90 1.13 -0.33
CA SER A 193 -11.29 0.93 1.00
C SER A 193 -11.03 2.22 1.78
N ARG A 194 -10.62 3.31 1.10
CA ARG A 194 -10.40 4.62 1.75
C ARG A 194 -11.68 5.15 2.39
N ALA A 195 -12.81 5.04 1.70
CA ALA A 195 -14.12 5.46 2.22
C ALA A 195 -14.61 4.50 3.31
N GLY A 196 -14.48 3.19 3.08
CA GLY A 196 -14.89 2.16 4.03
C GLY A 196 -14.19 2.28 5.38
N MET A 197 -12.86 2.40 5.39
CA MET A 197 -12.09 2.61 6.63
C MET A 197 -12.54 3.87 7.37
N ALA A 198 -12.69 5.00 6.67
CA ALA A 198 -13.10 6.26 7.30
C ALA A 198 -14.49 6.15 7.94
N GLN A 199 -15.41 5.43 7.28
CA GLN A 199 -16.75 5.18 7.80
C GLN A 199 -16.71 4.24 9.02
N THR A 200 -15.93 3.15 8.96
CA THR A 200 -15.73 2.25 10.10
C THR A 200 -15.23 3.01 11.32
N LEU A 201 -14.21 3.87 11.17
CA LEU A 201 -13.70 4.68 12.28
C LEU A 201 -14.77 5.57 12.90
N LYS A 202 -15.67 6.10 12.07
CA LYS A 202 -16.69 7.05 12.50
C LYS A 202 -17.87 6.39 13.20
N THR A 203 -18.25 5.17 12.78
CA THR A 203 -19.56 4.62 13.15
C THR A 203 -19.56 3.19 13.69
N CYS A 204 -18.43 2.47 13.66
CA CYS A 204 -18.33 1.15 14.27
C CYS A 204 -18.24 1.28 15.81
N PRO A 205 -19.19 0.70 16.58
CA PRO A 205 -19.19 0.79 18.04
C PRO A 205 -18.08 -0.05 18.70
N TYR A 206 -17.48 -0.99 17.98
CA TYR A 206 -16.47 -1.91 18.51
C TYR A 206 -15.05 -1.60 18.02
N TYR A 207 -14.85 -0.47 17.34
CA TYR A 207 -13.58 -0.15 16.70
C TYR A 207 -12.40 -0.13 17.69
N ASP A 208 -12.56 0.52 18.84
CA ASP A 208 -11.51 0.60 19.86
C ASP A 208 -11.20 -0.76 20.48
N LYS A 209 -12.21 -1.63 20.60
CA LYS A 209 -12.02 -3.00 21.08
C LYS A 209 -11.27 -3.84 20.07
N TRP A 210 -11.57 -3.70 18.78
CA TRP A 210 -10.78 -4.32 17.72
C TRP A 210 -9.33 -3.82 17.75
N LEU A 211 -9.13 -2.50 17.80
CA LEU A 211 -7.82 -1.86 17.76
C LEU A 211 -6.91 -2.34 18.91
N ALA A 212 -7.48 -2.51 20.11
CA ALA A 212 -6.76 -3.02 21.28
C ALA A 212 -6.18 -4.43 21.09
N THR A 213 -6.71 -5.24 20.17
CA THR A 213 -6.22 -6.61 19.91
C THR A 213 -5.10 -6.66 18.86
N VAL A 214 -4.93 -5.63 18.05
CA VAL A 214 -4.11 -5.72 16.83
C VAL A 214 -2.61 -5.85 17.15
N ASN A 215 -2.12 -5.18 18.20
CA ASN A 215 -0.70 -5.23 18.56
C ASN A 215 -0.27 -6.65 19.01
N GLU A 216 -1.15 -7.38 19.70
CA GLU A 216 -0.90 -8.77 20.08
C GLU A 216 -0.86 -9.68 18.85
N ASP A 217 -1.78 -9.50 17.89
CA ASP A 217 -1.76 -10.25 16.63
C ASP A 217 -0.47 -9.97 15.83
N ILE A 218 -0.03 -8.71 15.77
CA ILE A 218 1.23 -8.33 15.12
C ILE A 218 2.41 -9.05 15.76
N ASN A 219 2.51 -9.03 17.10
CA ASN A 219 3.59 -9.70 17.82
C ASN A 219 3.59 -11.21 17.54
N THR A 220 2.41 -11.83 17.62
CA THR A 220 2.21 -13.26 17.38
C THR A 220 2.61 -13.65 15.96
N VAL A 221 2.17 -12.89 14.95
CA VAL A 221 2.54 -13.13 13.54
C VAL A 221 4.03 -12.90 13.31
N ARG A 222 4.63 -11.85 13.89
CA ARG A 222 6.06 -11.56 13.76
C ARG A 222 6.91 -12.69 14.32
N GLU A 223 6.57 -13.20 15.50
CA GLU A 223 7.24 -14.36 16.10
C GLU A 223 7.02 -15.63 15.26
N GLY A 224 5.78 -15.90 14.85
CA GLY A 224 5.47 -17.06 14.02
C GLY A 224 6.23 -17.08 12.70
N ILE A 225 6.45 -15.91 12.08
CA ILE A 225 7.32 -15.77 10.90
C ILE A 225 8.77 -16.13 11.24
N LYS A 226 9.34 -15.58 12.32
CA LYS A 226 10.72 -15.88 12.74
C LYS A 226 10.93 -17.37 13.03
N GLU A 227 9.93 -18.01 13.63
CA GLU A 227 9.92 -19.43 14.01
C GLU A 227 9.50 -20.37 12.88
N LYS A 228 9.04 -19.84 11.73
CA LYS A 228 8.43 -20.60 10.62
C LYS A 228 7.25 -21.46 11.06
N ASN A 229 6.47 -20.96 12.02
CA ASN A 229 5.30 -21.64 12.58
C ASN A 229 4.05 -21.30 11.76
N PHE A 230 3.72 -22.18 10.81
CA PHE A 230 2.59 -21.99 9.88
C PHE A 230 1.26 -21.85 10.62
N THR A 231 0.99 -22.72 11.58
CA THR A 231 -0.27 -22.73 12.35
C THR A 231 -0.44 -21.43 13.12
N LYS A 232 0.60 -20.99 13.86
CA LYS A 232 0.56 -19.72 14.63
C LYS A 232 0.28 -18.52 13.73
N VAL A 233 0.94 -18.45 12.56
CA VAL A 233 0.70 -17.35 11.59
C VAL A 233 -0.69 -17.45 10.96
N GLY A 234 -1.10 -18.65 10.53
CA GLY A 234 -2.36 -18.89 9.84
C GLY A 234 -3.58 -18.59 10.71
N GLU A 235 -3.64 -19.17 11.91
CA GLU A 235 -4.75 -18.95 12.85
C GLU A 235 -4.87 -17.48 13.26
N THR A 236 -3.73 -16.83 13.54
CA THR A 236 -3.73 -15.41 13.91
C THR A 236 -4.16 -14.53 12.74
N ALA A 237 -3.69 -14.80 11.51
CA ALA A 237 -4.04 -14.02 10.33
C ALA A 237 -5.53 -14.19 9.95
N GLU A 238 -6.05 -15.42 10.05
CA GLU A 238 -7.48 -15.71 9.85
C GLU A 238 -8.33 -14.95 10.86
N PHE A 239 -8.02 -15.09 12.16
CA PHE A 239 -8.80 -14.44 13.21
C PHE A 239 -8.69 -12.91 13.14
N ASN A 240 -7.50 -12.36 12.85
CA ASN A 240 -7.32 -10.93 12.62
C ASN A 240 -8.18 -10.42 11.44
N SER A 241 -8.28 -11.21 10.35
CA SER A 241 -9.15 -10.92 9.22
C SER A 241 -10.63 -10.90 9.62
N LEU A 242 -11.09 -11.93 10.35
CA LEU A 242 -12.47 -12.01 10.83
C LEU A 242 -12.82 -10.84 11.75
N LYS A 243 -11.93 -10.50 12.70
CA LYS A 243 -12.11 -9.34 13.59
C LYS A 243 -12.23 -8.03 12.79
N MET A 244 -11.40 -7.82 11.78
CA MET A 244 -11.51 -6.65 10.90
C MET A 244 -12.87 -6.63 10.17
N HIS A 245 -13.30 -7.75 9.57
CA HIS A 245 -14.61 -7.82 8.90
C HIS A 245 -15.78 -7.61 9.86
N ALA A 246 -15.69 -8.04 11.12
CA ALA A 246 -16.70 -7.73 12.13
C ALA A 246 -16.84 -6.21 12.35
N THR A 247 -15.75 -5.44 12.25
CA THR A 247 -15.85 -3.96 12.29
C THR A 247 -16.60 -3.38 11.09
N MET A 248 -16.45 -3.98 9.90
CA MET A 248 -17.16 -3.56 8.68
C MET A 248 -18.67 -3.84 8.80
N ILE A 249 -19.03 -5.05 9.26
CA ILE A 249 -20.43 -5.46 9.48
C ILE A 249 -21.13 -4.57 10.51
N THR A 250 -20.39 -4.12 11.53
CA THR A 250 -20.93 -3.28 12.61
C THR A 250 -20.78 -1.78 12.36
N THR A 251 -20.20 -1.38 11.22
CA THR A 251 -20.20 -0.01 10.72
C THR A 251 -21.63 0.41 10.35
N LYS A 252 -21.97 1.70 10.46
CA LYS A 252 -23.27 2.26 10.04
C LYS A 252 -23.09 3.31 8.93
N PRO A 253 -23.68 3.12 7.73
CA PRO A 253 -24.27 1.86 7.24
C PRO A 253 -23.21 0.72 7.18
N SER A 254 -23.67 -0.54 7.10
CA SER A 254 -22.77 -1.68 6.97
C SER A 254 -21.98 -1.61 5.67
N ILE A 255 -20.75 -2.12 5.71
CA ILE A 255 -19.87 -2.29 4.54
C ILE A 255 -19.75 -3.77 4.21
#